data_AF-C7XWH7-F1
#
_entry.id   AF-C7XWH7-F1
#
_cell.length_a   1.000
_cell.length_b   1.000
_cell.length_c   1.000
_cell.angle_alpha   90.00
_cell.angle_beta   90.00
_cell.angle_gamma   90.00
#
_symmetry.space_group_name_H-M   'P 1'
#
loop_
_entity.id
_entity.type
_entity.pdbx_description
1 polymer ?
#
loop_
_entity_poly.entity_id
_entity_poly.type
_entity_poly.pdbx_seq_one_letter_code
_entity_poly.pdbx_strand_id
1 'polypeptide(L)'
;MKRNGFLLGEHLLALGVLITGVTFFVITAHSMLCSNRQLEERLVAARLCKEYLYTGNIGYQSDYQLRQKNGSVIVSKDQQTILEIKKC
;
A
#
# COMPACT_ATOMS: atom_id res chain seq x y z
N MET A 1 -13.64 -52.24 -0.95
CA MET A 1 -13.85 -50.95 -1.64
C MET A 1 -14.17 -49.75 -0.74
N LYS A 2 -14.73 -49.91 0.48
CA LYS A 2 -15.06 -48.77 1.38
C LYS A 2 -13.85 -47.99 1.97
N ARG A 3 -12.66 -48.60 2.05
CA ARG A 3 -11.45 -48.00 2.65
C ARG A 3 -10.76 -46.96 1.76
N ASN A 4 -10.73 -47.19 0.45
CA ASN A 4 -9.99 -46.33 -0.49
C ASN A 4 -10.69 -44.98 -0.70
N GLY A 5 -12.03 -44.93 -0.59
CA GLY A 5 -12.79 -43.67 -0.66
C GLY A 5 -12.59 -42.78 0.57
N PHE A 6 -12.34 -43.37 1.74
CA PHE A 6 -12.05 -42.63 2.97
C PHE A 6 -10.65 -42.00 2.94
N LEU A 7 -9.64 -42.76 2.48
CA LEU A 7 -8.28 -42.25 2.27
C LEU A 7 -8.24 -41.12 1.24
N LEU A 8 -8.98 -41.24 0.14
CA LEU A 8 -9.03 -40.20 -0.89
C LEU A 8 -9.70 -38.91 -0.36
N GLY A 9 -10.71 -39.04 0.50
CA GLY A 9 -11.38 -37.90 1.14
C GLY A 9 -10.48 -37.13 2.10
N GLU A 10 -9.70 -37.83 2.93
CA GLU A 10 -8.73 -37.19 3.84
C GLU A 10 -7.64 -36.44 3.09
N HIS A 11 -7.13 -37.00 1.99
CA HIS A 11 -6.14 -36.32 1.15
C HIS A 11 -6.73 -35.09 0.46
N LEU A 12 -7.96 -35.14 -0.03
CA LEU A 12 -8.63 -33.99 -0.64
C LEU A 12 -8.89 -32.86 0.38
N LEU A 13 -9.27 -33.19 1.60
CA LEU A 13 -9.43 -32.22 2.68
C LEU A 13 -8.09 -31.57 3.06
N ALA A 14 -7.03 -32.38 3.22
CA ALA A 14 -5.69 -31.88 3.50
C ALA A 14 -5.18 -30.95 2.38
N LEU A 15 -5.45 -31.31 1.12
CA LEU A 15 -5.06 -30.50 -0.04
C LEU A 15 -5.85 -29.20 -0.11
N GLY A 16 -7.14 -29.22 0.25
CA GLY A 16 -7.96 -28.01 0.39
C GLY A 16 -7.44 -27.05 1.47
N VAL A 17 -7.07 -27.58 2.65
CA VAL A 17 -6.46 -26.79 3.73
C VAL A 17 -5.12 -26.20 3.30
N LEU A 18 -4.31 -26.97 2.56
CA LEU A 18 -3.04 -26.48 2.00
C LEU A 18 -3.26 -25.33 1.00
N ILE A 19 -4.18 -25.48 0.05
CA ILE A 19 -4.47 -24.44 -0.95
C ILE A 19 -5.01 -23.18 -0.28
N THR A 20 -5.92 -23.32 0.68
CA THR A 20 -6.47 -22.18 1.42
C THR A 20 -5.43 -21.49 2.28
N GLY A 21 -4.54 -22.24 2.94
CA GLY A 21 -3.43 -21.67 3.70
C GLY A 21 -2.44 -20.89 2.82
N VAL A 22 -2.06 -21.46 1.67
CA VAL A 22 -1.14 -20.80 0.72
C VAL A 22 -1.78 -19.54 0.12
N THR A 23 -3.03 -19.61 -0.29
CA THR A 23 -3.72 -18.44 -0.87
C THR A 23 -3.88 -17.31 0.14
N PHE A 24 -4.24 -17.63 1.40
CA PHE A 24 -4.26 -16.64 2.47
C PHE A 24 -2.90 -15.96 2.64
N PHE A 25 -1.82 -16.75 2.72
CA PHE A 25 -0.47 -16.21 2.92
C PHE A 25 -0.02 -15.30 1.77
N VAL A 26 -0.29 -15.69 0.52
CA VAL A 26 0.04 -14.88 -0.66
C VAL A 26 -0.73 -13.55 -0.65
N ILE A 27 -2.02 -13.58 -0.32
CA ILE A 27 -2.84 -12.36 -0.22
C ILE A 27 -2.32 -11.45 0.88
N THR A 28 -2.02 -12.00 2.07
CA THR A 28 -1.48 -11.22 3.19
C THR A 28 -0.12 -10.61 2.85
N ALA A 29 0.78 -11.38 2.24
CA ALA A 29 2.11 -10.89 1.83
C ALA A 29 2.00 -9.77 0.79
N HIS A 30 1.14 -9.92 -0.21
CA HIS A 30 0.89 -8.87 -1.21
C HIS A 30 0.30 -7.61 -0.57
N SER A 31 -0.64 -7.77 0.37
CA SER A 31 -1.24 -6.65 1.10
C SER A 31 -0.19 -5.89 1.93
N MET A 32 0.70 -6.61 2.63
CA MET A 32 1.80 -6.00 3.39
C MET A 32 2.77 -5.23 2.48
N LEU A 33 3.14 -5.79 1.32
CA LEU A 33 4.01 -5.09 0.36
C LEU A 33 3.38 -3.81 -0.17
N CYS A 34 2.09 -3.84 -0.54
CA CYS A 34 1.36 -2.65 -0.95
C CYS A 34 1.28 -1.62 0.17
N SER A 35 1.06 -2.05 1.41
CA SER A 35 0.98 -1.15 2.57
C SER A 35 2.32 -0.48 2.87
N ASN A 36 3.42 -1.23 2.85
CA ASN A 36 4.77 -0.66 3.02
C ASN A 36 5.08 0.37 1.95
N ARG A 37 4.73 0.08 0.68
CA ARG A 37 4.91 1.03 -0.41
C ARG A 37 4.10 2.33 -0.20
N GLN A 38 2.85 2.22 0.24
CA GLN A 38 2.02 3.39 0.57
C GLN A 38 2.60 4.20 1.75
N LEU A 39 3.16 3.52 2.76
CA LEU A 39 3.82 4.18 3.89
C LEU A 39 5.08 4.92 3.45
N GLU A 40 5.91 4.31 2.60
CA GLU A 40 7.08 4.96 2.01
C GLU A 40 6.67 6.19 1.19
N GLU A 41 5.66 6.07 0.35
CA GLU A 41 5.13 7.19 -0.44
C GLU A 41 4.61 8.34 0.44
N ARG A 42 3.95 8.02 1.56
CA ARG A 42 3.51 9.01 2.54
C ARG A 42 4.67 9.65 3.30
N LEU A 43 5.72 8.90 3.63
CA LEU A 43 6.91 9.43 4.28
C LEU A 43 7.67 10.40 3.37
N VAL A 44 7.79 10.08 2.08
CA VAL A 44 8.38 10.98 1.08
C VAL A 44 7.52 12.24 0.94
N ALA A 45 6.20 12.10 0.81
CA ALA A 45 5.29 13.26 0.74
C ALA A 45 5.38 14.15 1.99
N ALA A 46 5.50 13.57 3.19
CA ALA A 46 5.66 14.32 4.43
C ALA A 46 7.00 15.08 4.49
N ARG A 47 8.10 14.49 3.99
CA ARG A 47 9.40 15.17 3.88
C ARG A 47 9.32 16.36 2.91
N LEU A 48 8.68 16.19 1.76
CA LEU A 48 8.47 17.27 0.79
C LEU A 48 7.65 18.42 1.38
N CYS A 49 6.58 18.12 2.11
CA CYS A 49 5.82 19.14 2.84
C CYS A 49 6.67 19.87 3.89
N LYS A 50 7.54 19.14 4.61
CA LYS A 50 8.45 19.74 5.59
C LYS A 50 9.44 20.68 4.89
N GLU A 51 10.11 20.23 3.84
CA GLU A 51 11.06 21.07 3.09
C GLU A 51 10.40 22.31 2.50
N TYR A 52 9.16 22.19 2.01
CA TYR A 52 8.36 23.33 1.57
C TYR A 52 8.14 24.36 2.68
N LEU A 53 7.82 23.92 3.90
CA LEU A 53 7.63 24.83 5.04
C LEU A 53 8.92 25.58 5.42
N TYR A 54 10.09 24.97 5.22
CA TYR A 54 11.38 25.60 5.55
C TYR A 54 11.92 26.50 4.45
N THR A 55 11.76 26.13 3.18
CA THR A 55 12.37 26.85 2.05
C THR A 55 11.40 27.78 1.33
N GLY A 56 10.09 27.61 1.50
CA GLY A 56 9.06 28.40 0.82
C GLY A 56 8.97 28.18 -0.69
N ASN A 57 9.80 27.28 -1.26
CA ASN A 57 9.84 27.04 -2.70
C ASN A 57 8.91 25.90 -3.09
N ILE A 58 7.97 26.20 -3.98
CA ILE A 58 7.16 25.19 -4.66
C ILE A 58 8.09 24.50 -5.67
N GLY A 59 8.46 23.25 -5.38
CA GLY A 59 9.38 22.47 -6.19
C GLY A 59 8.76 21.20 -6.74
N TYR A 60 9.26 20.75 -7.89
CA TYR A 60 9.09 19.39 -8.38
C TYR A 60 10.27 18.57 -7.89
N GLN A 61 10.01 17.51 -7.14
CA GLN A 61 11.07 16.62 -6.68
C GLN A 61 10.63 15.19 -6.93
N SER A 62 11.33 14.51 -7.84
CA SER A 62 11.21 13.07 -8.12
C SER A 62 9.76 12.59 -8.31
N ASP A 63 9.14 12.85 -9.46
CA ASP A 63 7.73 12.51 -9.80
C ASP A 63 6.62 13.09 -8.91
N TYR A 64 6.97 13.63 -7.73
CA TYR A 64 6.03 14.31 -6.84
C TYR A 64 5.93 15.79 -7.20
N GLN A 65 4.70 16.26 -7.33
CA GLN A 65 4.34 17.65 -7.54
C GLN A 65 3.76 18.21 -6.25
N LEU A 66 4.38 19.27 -5.74
CA LEU A 66 3.85 20.01 -4.61
C LEU A 66 3.03 21.20 -5.13
N ARG A 67 1.79 21.34 -4.69
CA ARG A 67 0.88 22.43 -5.08
C ARG A 67 0.24 23.03 -3.83
N GLN A 68 0.11 24.35 -3.79
CA GLN A 68 -0.69 25.02 -2.77
C GLN A 68 -2.05 25.38 -3.35
N LYS A 69 -3.14 24.97 -2.68
CA LYS A 69 -4.52 25.32 -3.07
C LYS A 69 -5.31 25.70 -1.83
N ASN A 70 -5.96 26.87 -1.84
CA ASN A 70 -6.88 27.30 -0.76
C ASN A 70 -6.28 27.22 0.67
N GLY A 71 -4.99 27.50 0.83
CA GLY A 71 -4.32 27.40 2.14
C GLY A 71 -3.91 25.98 2.56
N SER A 72 -4.27 24.94 1.80
CA SER A 72 -3.71 23.59 1.96
C SER A 72 -2.50 23.35 1.06
N VAL A 73 -1.55 22.56 1.57
CA VAL A 73 -0.40 22.04 0.82
C VAL A 73 -0.75 20.63 0.37
N ILE A 74 -0.73 20.41 -0.95
CA ILE A 74 -1.10 19.16 -1.61
C ILE A 74 0.14 18.59 -2.27
N VAL A 75 0.47 17.33 -1.98
CA VAL A 75 1.50 16.56 -2.68
C VAL A 75 0.81 15.51 -3.53
N SER A 76 1.06 15.57 -4.84
CA SER A 76 0.53 14.62 -5.81
C SER A 76 1.64 13.89 -6.57
N LYS A 77 1.36 12.69 -7.04
CA LYS A 77 2.21 11.91 -7.96
C LYS A 77 1.29 11.28 -9.00
N ASP A 78 1.65 11.33 -10.28
CA ASP A 78 0.85 10.76 -11.37
C ASP A 78 -0.64 11.18 -11.34
N GLN A 79 -0.89 12.46 -11.02
CA GLN A 79 -2.23 13.06 -10.87
C GLN A 79 -3.05 12.55 -9.66
N GLN A 80 -2.52 11.64 -8.85
CA GLN A 80 -3.15 11.22 -7.59
C GLN A 80 -2.63 12.05 -6.41
N THR A 81 -3.55 12.48 -5.53
CA THR A 81 -3.20 13.15 -4.28
C THR A 81 -2.74 12.13 -3.26
N ILE A 82 -1.48 12.24 -2.81
CA ILE A 82 -0.91 11.35 -1.80
C ILE A 82 -1.11 11.94 -0.40
N LEU A 83 -0.95 13.26 -0.27
CA LEU A 83 -1.06 13.95 1.01
C LEU A 83 -1.64 15.35 0.81
N GLU A 84 -2.62 15.71 1.63
CA GLU A 84 -3.12 17.09 1.74
C GLU A 84 -3.03 17.52 3.20
N ILE A 85 -2.35 18.63 3.47
CA ILE A 85 -2.27 19.23 4.80
C ILE A 85 -3.02 20.56 4.75
N LYS A 86 -4.16 20.64 5.43
CA LYS A 86 -4.88 21.90 5.65
C LYS A 86 -4.17 22.69 6.75
N LYS A 87 -3.79 23.94 6.47
CA LYS A 87 -3.46 24.88 7.55
C LYS A 87 -4.78 25.28 8.24
N CYS A 88 -4.84 25.04 9.55
CA CYS A 88 -5.90 25.54 10.43
C CYS A 88 -5.80 27.06 10.59
#